data_AF-A0A1I2Q8T0-F1
#
_entry.id   AF-A0A1I2Q8T0-F1
#
_cell.length_a   1.000
_cell.length_b   1.000
_cell.length_c   1.000
_cell.angle_alpha   90.00
_cell.angle_beta   90.00
_cell.angle_gamma   90.00
#
_symmetry.space_group_name_H-M   'P 1'
#
loop_
_entity.id
_entity.type
_entity.pdbx_description
1 polymer ?
#
loop_
_entity_poly.entity_id
_entity_poly.type
_entity_poly.pdbx_seq_one_letter_code
_entity_poly.pdbx_strand_id
1 'polypeptide(L)'
;MGLSLGLGTCLIIFSYWSFEKSYDQFHPNHERIFRIAQVKSIEEGGEVLNASVFSKVGQAFLNQETIAESLVRIHRNGPNTSIQLENEAFLQPGIIGAEESFFDLFQFDFISGSSSGWISTPQSVVLTESTATKLFGDEDPLGKPIQINGSFGIYGNDGYQEFKNYTVAGVIEDIPGNTHLDFSAIISLNIFTDPEREFSNWGDQFYTYVKLNATNTQAELEESLDRFAKEKFSESGISFFSQPLSSIHLGSNLNNEFKPNGSQSVLWMLGLIASIVLIIACANYINFSLARSLQRKKELHLRKIFWAKKHQLFQQLTIEAFLINLIAFTLAIILLILLQPLLEYLIGFDLIASLLLPKNIITWLVVLLLGVILSGIYPAWVISSRSFKSFYRGGFQPPSFQKPLIIFQFGLTIFVIAFSLLIYSQINFMRTQNLGFNTENVLVLSGPSVEAENVNLDQRVESFKNFLTSRKEIGKVSSANFVPGQAVRGKAEGYIRQLGQPEESAHTYFFTQMDTDFLKNFEFKISAGRTFSKNFTDQNGIIINEEASRLLGFTDPIDAIGKKIYYRKNTTPEIIGVVKNFQLFGLQKQYEPLIFELGENPNQFLYLTVKDSDEMLADLSVS
;
A
#
# COMPACT_ATOMS: atom_id res chain seq x y z
N MET A 1 21.13 -15.54 24.28
CA MET A 1 19.88 -16.16 23.81
C MET A 1 18.67 -15.28 24.14
N GLY A 2 18.03 -15.37 25.31
CA GLY A 2 16.81 -14.58 25.60
C GLY A 2 16.97 -13.06 25.43
N LEU A 3 18.06 -12.48 25.96
CA LEU A 3 18.39 -11.07 25.77
C LEU A 3 18.67 -10.73 24.28
N SER A 4 19.37 -11.62 23.57
CA SER A 4 19.66 -11.46 22.14
C SER A 4 18.38 -11.43 21.29
N LEU A 5 17.43 -12.32 21.57
CA LEU A 5 16.14 -12.35 20.88
C LEU A 5 15.30 -11.09 21.15
N GLY A 6 15.27 -10.64 22.41
CA GLY A 6 14.60 -9.39 22.77
C GLY A 6 15.19 -8.18 22.07
N LEU A 7 16.52 -8.02 22.10
CA LEU A 7 17.23 -6.94 21.41
C LEU A 7 17.04 -7.00 19.90
N GLY A 8 17.11 -8.20 19.30
CA GLY A 8 16.88 -8.40 17.87
C GLY A 8 15.46 -8.02 17.44
N THR A 9 14.46 -8.39 18.25
CA THR A 9 13.05 -7.98 18.01
C THR A 9 12.90 -6.47 18.05
N CYS A 10 13.51 -5.81 19.06
CA CYS A 10 13.49 -4.35 19.13
C CYS A 10 14.17 -3.71 17.92
N LEU A 11 15.32 -4.23 17.49
CA LEU A 11 16.02 -3.73 16.30
C LEU A 11 15.13 -3.83 15.06
N ILE A 12 14.45 -4.95 14.81
CA ILE A 12 13.51 -5.09 13.68
C ILE A 12 12.44 -4.00 13.74
N ILE A 13 11.77 -3.84 14.89
CA ILE A 13 10.67 -2.90 15.03
C ILE A 13 11.15 -1.45 14.86
N PHE A 14 12.29 -1.09 15.45
CA PHE A 14 12.84 0.25 15.29
C PHE A 14 13.32 0.53 13.86
N SER A 15 13.89 -0.46 13.17
CA SER A 15 14.26 -0.32 11.76
C SER A 15 13.04 -0.13 10.87
N TYR A 16 11.97 -0.90 11.10
CA TYR A 16 10.69 -0.70 10.42
C TYR A 16 10.11 0.69 10.70
N TRP A 17 10.12 1.13 11.96
CA TRP A 17 9.71 2.48 12.33
C TRP A 17 10.52 3.57 11.61
N SER A 18 11.85 3.40 11.54
CA SER A 18 12.75 4.33 10.84
C SER A 18 12.48 4.35 9.34
N PHE A 19 12.26 3.18 8.74
CA PHE A 19 11.90 3.04 7.33
C PHE A 19 10.58 3.76 7.01
N GLU A 20 9.53 3.49 7.77
CA GLU A 20 8.20 4.11 7.63
C GLU A 20 8.25 5.64 7.82
N LYS A 21 9.10 6.14 8.72
CA LYS A 21 9.33 7.58 8.89
C LYS A 21 10.25 8.20 7.86
N SER A 22 10.94 7.42 7.04
CA SER A 22 11.89 7.93 6.05
C SER A 22 11.27 8.21 4.68
N TYR A 23 9.96 8.02 4.55
CA TYR A 23 9.26 8.16 3.30
C TYR A 23 9.50 9.54 2.66
N ASP A 24 9.91 9.51 1.38
CA ASP A 24 10.18 10.67 0.52
C ASP A 24 11.26 11.67 1.01
N GLN A 25 11.95 11.37 2.11
CA GLN A 25 12.98 12.26 2.68
C GLN A 25 14.32 12.23 1.93
N PHE A 26 14.50 11.28 1.00
CA PHE A 26 15.71 11.20 0.19
C PHE A 26 15.79 12.31 -0.88
N HIS A 27 14.65 12.95 -1.20
CA HIS A 27 14.66 14.12 -2.07
C HIS A 27 15.25 15.34 -1.34
N PRO A 28 16.25 16.05 -1.90
CA PRO A 28 16.95 17.12 -1.18
C PRO A 28 16.08 18.28 -0.70
N ASN A 29 14.98 18.57 -1.39
CA ASN A 29 14.08 19.69 -1.08
C ASN A 29 12.72 19.24 -0.51
N HIS A 30 12.61 18.01 0.01
CA HIS A 30 11.32 17.44 0.45
C HIS A 30 10.53 18.32 1.44
N GLU A 31 11.21 19.09 2.31
CA GLU A 31 10.57 20.02 3.26
C GLU A 31 9.85 21.20 2.59
N ARG A 32 10.23 21.52 1.35
CA ARG A 32 9.63 22.58 0.53
C ARG A 32 8.66 22.06 -0.52
N ILE A 33 8.47 20.74 -0.60
CA ILE A 33 7.57 20.11 -1.57
C ILE A 33 6.27 19.76 -0.89
N PHE A 34 5.17 20.21 -1.49
CA PHE A 34 3.82 20.00 -0.99
C PHE A 34 2.94 19.42 -2.08
N ARG A 35 2.11 18.44 -1.73
CA ARG A 35 1.00 17.98 -2.56
C ARG A 35 -0.19 18.92 -2.36
N ILE A 36 -0.83 19.34 -3.43
CA ILE A 36 -2.14 19.99 -3.38
C ILE A 36 -3.21 18.91 -3.40
N ALA A 37 -4.05 18.88 -2.36
CA ALA A 37 -5.19 17.99 -2.25
C ALA A 37 -6.50 18.80 -2.30
N GLN A 38 -7.62 18.16 -2.65
CA GLN A 38 -8.93 18.81 -2.68
C GLN A 38 -9.86 18.29 -1.59
N VAL A 39 -10.74 19.17 -1.13
CA VAL A 39 -11.93 18.86 -0.34
C VAL A 39 -13.14 19.26 -1.16
N LYS A 40 -14.08 18.33 -1.34
CA LYS A 40 -15.37 18.58 -1.98
C LYS A 40 -16.47 18.45 -0.94
N SER A 41 -17.17 19.54 -0.69
CA SER A 41 -18.37 19.54 0.15
C SER A 41 -19.51 18.83 -0.59
N ILE A 42 -20.20 17.94 0.11
CA ILE A 42 -21.41 17.26 -0.37
C ILE A 42 -22.62 17.99 0.21
N GLU A 43 -23.69 18.14 -0.57
CA GLU A 43 -24.93 18.84 -0.18
C GLU A 43 -25.56 18.31 1.13
N GLU A 44 -25.34 17.03 1.47
CA GLU A 44 -25.81 16.39 2.71
C GLU A 44 -24.96 16.72 3.97
N GLY A 45 -23.98 17.64 3.87
CA GLY A 45 -23.18 18.11 5.01
C GLY A 45 -21.93 17.27 5.30
N GLY A 46 -21.45 16.49 4.33
CA GLY A 46 -20.20 15.73 4.40
C GLY A 46 -19.11 16.30 3.51
N GLU A 47 -17.88 15.82 3.69
CA GLU A 47 -16.73 16.19 2.86
C GLU A 47 -16.07 14.96 2.24
N VAL A 48 -15.72 15.04 0.96
CA VAL A 48 -14.88 14.07 0.28
C VAL A 48 -13.50 14.68 0.10
N LEU A 49 -12.48 14.05 0.68
CA LEU A 49 -11.11 14.48 0.50
C LEU A 49 -10.40 13.57 -0.50
N ASN A 50 -9.76 14.16 -1.51
CA ASN A 50 -9.04 13.43 -2.55
C ASN A 50 -7.58 13.92 -2.61
N ALA A 51 -6.65 12.97 -2.73
CA ALA A 51 -5.23 13.24 -2.98
C ALA A 51 -4.96 13.81 -4.38
N SER A 52 -5.87 13.56 -5.32
CA SER A 52 -5.84 14.06 -6.68
C SER A 52 -6.80 15.25 -6.85
N VAL A 53 -6.44 16.16 -7.75
CA VAL A 53 -7.15 17.40 -8.05
C VAL A 53 -7.46 17.50 -9.55
N PHE A 54 -8.35 18.43 -9.90
CA PHE A 54 -8.64 18.75 -11.30
C PHE A 54 -7.38 19.25 -12.02
N SER A 55 -7.21 18.81 -13.26
CA SER A 55 -6.09 19.22 -14.13
C SER A 55 -5.85 20.73 -14.17
N LYS A 56 -6.93 21.50 -14.24
CA LYS A 56 -6.92 22.97 -14.32
C LYS A 56 -6.34 23.65 -13.08
N VAL A 57 -6.27 22.97 -11.94
CA VAL A 57 -5.75 23.55 -10.69
C VAL A 57 -4.27 23.89 -10.83
N GLY A 58 -3.46 22.98 -11.36
CA GLY A 58 -2.00 23.16 -11.40
C GLY A 58 -1.55 24.38 -12.22
N GLN A 59 -1.93 24.47 -13.50
CA GLN A 59 -1.51 25.60 -14.34
C GLN A 59 -2.16 26.94 -13.95
N ALA A 60 -3.45 26.92 -13.58
CA ALA A 60 -4.13 28.15 -13.19
C ALA A 60 -3.53 28.74 -11.90
N PHE A 61 -3.10 27.88 -10.98
CA PHE A 61 -2.38 28.29 -9.77
C PHE A 61 -1.02 28.91 -10.10
N LEU A 62 -0.18 28.23 -10.90
CA LEU A 62 1.16 28.72 -11.23
C LEU A 62 1.14 30.08 -11.96
N ASN A 63 0.19 30.28 -12.88
CA ASN A 63 0.09 31.52 -13.64
C ASN A 63 -0.29 32.76 -12.80
N GLN A 64 -0.85 32.54 -11.61
CA GLN A 64 -1.33 33.62 -10.73
C GLN A 64 -0.41 33.88 -9.54
N GLU A 65 0.41 32.90 -9.14
CA GLU A 65 1.04 32.89 -7.82
C GLU A 65 2.56 32.79 -7.91
N THR A 66 3.25 33.78 -7.33
CA THR A 66 4.72 33.89 -7.37
C THR A 66 5.42 33.10 -6.27
N ILE A 67 4.67 32.39 -5.41
CA ILE A 67 5.21 31.67 -4.24
C ILE A 67 5.83 30.30 -4.57
N ALA A 68 5.50 29.76 -5.75
CA ALA A 68 6.02 28.47 -6.23
C ALA A 68 7.30 28.67 -7.05
N GLU A 69 8.35 27.90 -6.73
CA GLU A 69 9.58 27.78 -7.51
C GLU A 69 9.35 26.91 -8.75
N SER A 70 8.61 25.81 -8.57
CA SER A 70 8.25 24.87 -9.62
C SER A 70 7.00 24.07 -9.24
N LEU A 71 6.30 23.55 -10.24
CA LEU A 71 5.09 22.74 -10.11
C LEU A 71 5.16 21.59 -11.09
N VAL A 72 4.69 20.41 -10.67
CA VAL A 72 4.51 19.24 -11.55
C VAL A 72 3.14 18.63 -11.35
N ARG A 73 2.48 18.28 -12.44
CA ARG A 73 1.30 17.40 -12.44
C ARG A 73 1.69 15.99 -12.87
N ILE A 74 1.21 15.02 -12.11
CA ILE A 74 1.40 13.59 -12.39
C ILE A 74 0.03 12.96 -12.59
N HIS A 75 -0.11 12.14 -13.62
CA HIS A 75 -1.29 11.34 -13.87
C HIS A 75 -0.92 9.86 -13.77
N ARG A 76 -1.64 9.10 -12.95
CA ARG A 76 -1.47 7.64 -12.93
C ARG A 76 -2.16 7.03 -14.11
N ASN A 77 -1.48 6.16 -14.84
CA ASN A 77 -2.17 5.40 -15.86
C ASN A 77 -2.92 4.20 -15.25
N GLY A 78 -3.84 3.63 -16.02
CA GLY A 78 -4.51 2.39 -15.66
C GLY A 78 -3.54 1.20 -15.55
N PRO A 79 -3.95 0.09 -14.92
CA PRO A 79 -3.15 -1.10 -14.66
C PRO A 79 -3.06 -2.00 -15.90
N ASN A 80 -3.75 -1.63 -16.98
CA ASN A 80 -3.82 -2.38 -18.23
C ASN A 80 -2.78 -1.89 -19.24
N THR A 81 -1.75 -1.18 -18.79
CA THR A 81 -0.67 -0.76 -19.66
C THR A 81 0.21 -1.93 -20.05
N SER A 82 0.56 -2.00 -21.33
CA SER A 82 1.55 -2.94 -21.82
C SER A 82 2.65 -2.21 -22.55
N ILE A 83 3.86 -2.76 -22.48
CA ILE A 83 4.98 -2.34 -23.32
C ILE A 83 5.17 -3.42 -24.37
N GLN A 84 5.07 -3.03 -25.62
CA GLN A 84 5.34 -3.87 -26.77
C GLN A 84 6.72 -3.54 -27.34
N LEU A 85 7.52 -4.59 -27.50
CA LEU A 85 8.82 -4.56 -28.15
C LEU A 85 8.77 -5.57 -29.30
N GLU A 86 8.89 -5.08 -30.53
CA GLU A 86 8.75 -5.87 -31.74
C GLU A 86 7.42 -6.69 -31.76
N ASN A 87 7.50 -8.01 -31.65
CA ASN A 87 6.36 -8.93 -31.68
C ASN A 87 5.88 -9.38 -30.29
N GLU A 88 6.55 -8.95 -29.22
CA GLU A 88 6.25 -9.34 -27.84
C GLU A 88 5.61 -8.19 -27.07
N ALA A 89 4.57 -8.50 -26.29
CA ALA A 89 3.88 -7.51 -25.46
C ALA A 89 3.92 -7.96 -24.00
N PHE A 90 4.44 -7.09 -23.14
CA PHE A 90 4.60 -7.31 -21.73
C PHE A 90 3.58 -6.49 -20.97
N LEU A 91 2.79 -7.13 -20.10
CA LEU A 91 2.00 -6.39 -19.12
C LEU A 91 2.99 -5.64 -18.22
N GLN A 92 2.80 -4.33 -18.12
CA GLN A 92 3.66 -3.46 -17.35
C GLN A 92 2.79 -2.47 -16.56
N PRO A 93 2.40 -2.80 -15.32
CA PRO A 93 1.67 -1.87 -14.47
C PRO A 93 2.58 -0.75 -13.95
N GLY A 94 1.98 0.31 -13.42
CA GLY A 94 2.73 1.41 -12.80
C GLY A 94 3.37 2.36 -13.80
N ILE A 95 2.83 2.48 -15.02
CA ILE A 95 3.21 3.55 -15.92
C ILE A 95 2.50 4.83 -15.47
N ILE A 96 3.24 5.92 -15.37
CA ILE A 96 2.72 7.22 -14.97
C ILE A 96 3.06 8.26 -16.04
N GLY A 97 2.23 9.29 -16.15
CA GLY A 97 2.51 10.46 -16.97
C GLY A 97 2.93 11.62 -16.08
N ALA A 98 3.97 12.35 -16.45
CA ALA A 98 4.35 13.57 -15.74
C ALA A 98 4.82 14.69 -16.67
N GLU A 99 4.73 15.92 -16.19
CA GLU A 99 5.28 17.10 -16.86
C GLU A 99 6.81 17.19 -16.72
N GLU A 100 7.44 18.06 -17.51
CA GLU A 100 8.92 18.22 -17.60
C GLU A 100 9.61 18.41 -16.26
N SER A 101 8.97 19.17 -15.38
CA SER A 101 9.46 19.57 -14.06
C SER A 101 9.53 18.42 -13.06
N PHE A 102 9.11 17.20 -13.43
CA PHE A 102 9.12 16.05 -12.52
C PHE A 102 10.49 15.83 -11.86
N PHE A 103 11.56 15.79 -12.65
CA PHE A 103 12.92 15.57 -12.13
C PHE A 103 13.53 16.80 -11.44
N ASP A 104 12.87 17.97 -11.50
CA ASP A 104 13.27 19.17 -10.73
C ASP A 104 12.78 19.10 -9.28
N LEU A 105 11.66 18.39 -9.04
CA LEU A 105 11.09 18.16 -7.71
C LEU A 105 11.52 16.81 -7.13
N PHE A 106 11.43 15.75 -7.93
CA PHE A 106 11.70 14.38 -7.52
C PHE A 106 13.01 13.89 -8.13
N GLN A 107 14.07 13.96 -7.34
CA GLN A 107 15.40 13.53 -7.77
C GLN A 107 15.53 12.01 -7.62
N PHE A 108 15.83 11.36 -8.74
CA PHE A 108 16.19 9.95 -8.87
C PHE A 108 17.53 9.83 -9.59
N ASP A 109 18.31 8.80 -9.26
CA ASP A 109 19.62 8.58 -9.86
C ASP A 109 19.47 7.89 -11.22
N PHE A 110 20.04 8.52 -12.25
CA PHE A 110 20.05 7.99 -13.62
C PHE A 110 21.23 7.02 -13.78
N ILE A 111 20.94 5.79 -14.17
CA ILE A 111 21.92 4.79 -14.59
C ILE A 111 22.43 5.14 -16.01
N SER A 112 21.51 5.52 -16.89
CA SER A 112 21.81 5.98 -18.26
C SER A 112 20.85 7.09 -18.71
N GLY A 113 21.31 7.95 -19.61
CA GLY A 113 20.54 9.14 -20.03
C GLY A 113 20.61 10.28 -19.00
N SER A 114 19.64 11.20 -19.06
CA SER A 114 19.58 12.36 -18.16
C SER A 114 18.20 13.01 -18.13
N SER A 115 17.95 13.83 -17.11
CA SER A 115 16.77 14.70 -17.05
C SER A 115 16.69 15.67 -18.24
N SER A 116 17.82 16.11 -18.80
CA SER A 116 17.83 16.93 -20.01
C SER A 116 17.36 16.15 -21.24
N GLY A 117 17.73 14.87 -21.37
CA GLY A 117 17.28 13.99 -22.44
C GLY A 117 15.77 13.73 -22.38
N TRP A 118 15.21 13.64 -21.18
CA TRP A 118 13.76 13.55 -20.94
C TRP A 118 12.98 14.74 -21.53
N ILE A 119 13.50 15.96 -21.33
CA ILE A 119 12.87 17.20 -21.80
C ILE A 119 13.03 17.36 -23.32
N SER A 120 14.22 17.07 -23.86
CA SER A 120 14.51 17.32 -25.27
C SER A 120 13.93 16.28 -26.24
N THR A 121 13.54 15.11 -25.73
CA THR A 121 13.06 13.99 -26.56
C THR A 121 11.53 14.03 -26.67
N PRO A 122 10.96 14.21 -27.87
CA PRO A 122 9.51 14.12 -28.07
C PRO A 122 9.03 12.71 -27.74
N GLN A 123 7.87 12.58 -27.08
CA GLN A 123 7.33 11.27 -26.66
C GLN A 123 8.36 10.43 -25.91
N SER A 124 8.99 11.02 -24.90
CA SER A 124 9.99 10.35 -24.08
C SER A 124 9.37 9.44 -23.03
N VAL A 125 10.11 8.38 -22.71
CA VAL A 125 9.86 7.49 -21.58
C VAL A 125 11.15 7.27 -20.81
N VAL A 126 11.08 7.30 -19.48
CA VAL A 126 12.17 6.87 -18.60
C VAL A 126 11.73 5.60 -17.89
N LEU A 127 12.60 4.58 -17.89
CA LEU A 127 12.32 3.26 -17.32
C LEU A 127 13.07 3.08 -16.01
N THR A 128 12.52 2.30 -15.09
CA THR A 128 13.31 1.77 -13.96
C THR A 128 14.28 0.69 -14.44
N GLU A 129 15.35 0.44 -13.69
CA GLU A 129 16.36 -0.59 -13.99
C GLU A 129 15.73 -1.97 -14.23
N SER A 130 14.84 -2.40 -13.35
CA SER A 130 14.12 -3.68 -13.49
C SER A 130 13.28 -3.75 -14.76
N THR A 131 12.63 -2.65 -15.14
CA THR A 131 11.81 -2.57 -16.35
C THR A 131 12.67 -2.57 -17.61
N ALA A 132 13.79 -1.83 -17.60
CA ALA A 132 14.74 -1.83 -18.70
C ALA A 132 15.36 -3.22 -18.92
N THR A 133 15.80 -3.88 -17.84
CA THR A 133 16.39 -5.22 -17.89
C THR A 133 15.37 -6.25 -18.38
N LYS A 134 14.10 -6.16 -17.94
CA LYS A 134 13.03 -7.04 -18.41
C LYS A 134 12.77 -6.91 -19.92
N LEU A 135 12.88 -5.70 -20.47
CA LEU A 135 12.58 -5.43 -21.87
C LEU A 135 13.78 -5.67 -22.80
N PHE A 136 14.98 -5.30 -22.39
CA PHE A 136 16.17 -5.26 -23.24
C PHE A 136 17.29 -6.22 -22.82
N GLY A 137 17.14 -6.92 -21.68
CA GLY A 137 18.19 -7.76 -21.12
C GLY A 137 19.45 -6.92 -20.82
N ASP A 138 20.59 -7.34 -21.37
CA ASP A 138 21.87 -6.64 -21.25
C ASP A 138 22.08 -5.56 -22.32
N GLU A 139 21.13 -5.35 -23.25
CA GLU A 139 21.28 -4.35 -24.29
C GLU A 139 21.00 -2.92 -23.78
N ASP A 140 21.74 -1.93 -24.30
CA ASP A 140 21.48 -0.52 -24.00
C ASP A 140 20.10 -0.08 -24.52
N PRO A 141 19.18 0.35 -23.64
CA PRO A 141 17.84 0.76 -24.05
C PRO A 141 17.79 2.20 -24.59
N LEU A 142 18.82 3.02 -24.35
CA LEU A 142 18.77 4.45 -24.62
C LEU A 142 18.53 4.77 -26.11
N GLY A 143 17.56 5.64 -26.40
CA GLY A 143 17.20 6.06 -27.75
C GLY A 143 16.43 5.02 -28.57
N LYS A 144 16.18 3.82 -28.04
CA LYS A 144 15.38 2.81 -28.74
C LYS A 144 13.88 3.16 -28.68
N PRO A 145 13.13 2.88 -29.77
CA PRO A 145 11.69 3.03 -29.77
C PRO A 145 11.03 1.87 -29.01
N ILE A 146 10.00 2.18 -28.23
CA ILE A 146 9.09 1.20 -27.63
C ILE A 146 7.65 1.58 -27.91
N GLN A 147 6.77 0.58 -27.92
CA GLN A 147 5.34 0.81 -28.00
C GLN A 147 4.70 0.66 -26.63
N ILE A 148 3.88 1.60 -26.20
CA ILE A 148 3.13 1.51 -24.95
C ILE A 148 1.65 1.58 -25.29
N ASN A 149 0.92 0.50 -25.01
CA ASN A 149 -0.52 0.37 -25.26
C ASN A 149 -1.31 0.63 -23.97
N GLY A 150 -2.54 1.14 -24.10
CA GLY A 150 -3.33 1.58 -22.95
C GLY A 150 -2.75 2.84 -22.31
N SER A 151 -2.01 3.62 -23.10
CA SER A 151 -1.32 4.84 -22.67
C SER A 151 -2.20 6.08 -22.83
N PHE A 152 -1.60 7.24 -22.64
CA PHE A 152 -2.22 8.53 -22.89
C PHE A 152 -2.47 8.76 -24.39
N GLY A 153 -3.49 9.55 -24.69
CA GLY A 153 -4.00 9.78 -26.03
C GLY A 153 -4.91 11.01 -26.09
N ILE A 154 -5.33 11.36 -27.30
CA ILE A 154 -6.16 12.54 -27.59
C ILE A 154 -7.57 12.14 -27.99
N TYR A 155 -8.56 12.94 -27.61
CA TYR A 155 -9.92 12.80 -28.13
C TYR A 155 -10.07 13.55 -29.47
N GLY A 156 -10.21 12.78 -30.55
CA GLY A 156 -10.47 13.26 -31.92
C GLY A 156 -11.93 13.06 -32.34
N ASN A 157 -12.24 13.47 -33.58
CA ASN A 157 -13.58 13.29 -34.17
C ASN A 157 -13.98 11.80 -34.29
N ASP A 158 -12.99 10.92 -34.42
CA ASP A 158 -13.17 9.47 -34.59
C ASP A 158 -13.02 8.69 -33.27
N GLY A 159 -12.99 9.38 -32.13
CA GLY A 159 -12.83 8.78 -30.79
C GLY A 159 -11.45 9.04 -30.18
N TYR A 160 -11.11 8.24 -29.17
CA TYR A 160 -9.83 8.34 -28.46
C TYR A 160 -8.70 7.71 -29.29
N GLN A 161 -7.60 8.43 -29.49
CA GLN A 161 -6.43 7.98 -30.23
C GLN A 161 -5.21 7.97 -29.31
N GLU A 162 -4.69 6.78 -29.00
CA GLU A 162 -3.53 6.59 -28.13
C GLU A 162 -2.22 6.99 -28.80
N PHE A 163 -1.33 7.61 -28.03
CA PHE A 163 0.08 7.71 -28.39
C PHE A 163 0.77 6.40 -28.03
N LYS A 164 1.15 5.63 -29.05
CA LYS A 164 1.76 4.31 -28.84
C LYS A 164 3.28 4.34 -28.89
N ASN A 165 3.87 5.17 -29.75
CA ASN A 165 5.33 5.15 -29.95
C ASN A 165 6.01 6.12 -28.98
N TYR A 166 6.97 5.60 -28.21
CA TYR A 166 7.81 6.36 -27.30
C TYR A 166 9.27 6.05 -27.53
N THR A 167 10.16 6.97 -27.16
CA THR A 167 11.61 6.79 -27.21
C THR A 167 12.19 6.78 -25.81
N VAL A 168 12.99 5.76 -25.48
CA VAL A 168 13.65 5.67 -24.18
C VAL A 168 14.65 6.82 -24.03
N ALA A 169 14.37 7.75 -23.11
CA ALA A 169 15.20 8.92 -22.85
C ALA A 169 16.17 8.73 -21.67
N GLY A 170 15.97 7.69 -20.86
CA GLY A 170 16.86 7.33 -19.77
C GLY A 170 16.40 6.12 -18.99
N VAL A 171 17.30 5.61 -18.14
CA VAL A 171 17.05 4.57 -17.15
C VAL A 171 17.46 5.10 -15.79
N ILE A 172 16.56 4.97 -14.82
CA ILE A 172 16.82 5.31 -13.41
C ILE A 172 16.95 4.06 -12.56
N GLU A 173 17.58 4.18 -11.40
CA GLU A 173 17.53 3.12 -10.38
C GLU A 173 16.07 2.77 -10.03
N ASP A 174 15.87 1.54 -9.57
CA ASP A 174 14.56 1.10 -9.10
C ASP A 174 14.04 1.99 -7.97
N ILE A 175 12.74 2.27 -8.01
CA ILE A 175 12.09 3.17 -7.07
C ILE A 175 12.23 2.61 -5.64
N PRO A 176 12.77 3.40 -4.70
CA PRO A 176 13.02 2.89 -3.35
C PRO A 176 11.70 2.60 -2.63
N GLY A 177 11.67 1.56 -1.79
CA GLY A 177 10.43 1.12 -1.13
C GLY A 177 9.76 2.19 -0.24
N ASN A 178 10.53 3.19 0.21
CA ASN A 178 10.11 4.31 1.06
C ASN A 178 9.79 5.59 0.25
N THR A 179 9.04 5.48 -0.84
CA THR A 179 8.36 6.63 -1.45
C THR A 179 6.87 6.34 -1.58
N HIS A 180 6.08 7.41 -1.53
CA HIS A 180 4.65 7.35 -1.85
C HIS A 180 4.39 7.22 -3.36
N LEU A 181 5.36 7.58 -4.22
CA LEU A 181 5.28 7.38 -5.67
C LEU A 181 5.75 5.97 -6.00
N ASP A 182 4.94 5.19 -6.71
CA ASP A 182 5.30 3.84 -7.13
C ASP A 182 5.02 3.71 -8.62
N PHE A 183 6.08 3.55 -9.41
CA PHE A 183 6.02 3.49 -10.86
C PHE A 183 7.16 2.66 -11.44
N SER A 184 6.93 2.11 -12.62
CA SER A 184 7.89 1.29 -13.37
C SER A 184 8.41 1.97 -14.64
N ALA A 185 7.63 2.94 -15.14
CA ALA A 185 8.02 3.83 -16.22
C ALA A 185 7.29 5.17 -16.07
N ILE A 186 7.94 6.24 -16.52
CA ILE A 186 7.37 7.58 -16.57
C ILE A 186 7.38 8.08 -18.01
N ILE A 187 6.22 8.54 -18.48
CA ILE A 187 5.98 9.05 -19.83
C ILE A 187 5.82 10.57 -19.77
N SER A 188 6.47 11.28 -20.69
CA SER A 188 6.33 12.73 -20.75
C SER A 188 4.92 13.10 -21.20
N LEU A 189 4.29 14.03 -20.48
CA LEU A 189 3.00 14.61 -20.87
C LEU A 189 3.13 15.79 -21.84
N ASN A 190 4.34 16.15 -22.30
CA ASN A 190 4.49 17.21 -23.33
C ASN A 190 4.25 16.68 -24.74
N ILE A 191 3.74 15.45 -24.84
CA ILE A 191 3.26 14.85 -26.08
C ILE A 191 2.00 15.56 -26.61
N PHE A 192 1.32 16.32 -25.77
CA PHE A 192 0.12 17.08 -26.13
C PHE A 192 0.47 18.46 -26.68
N THR A 193 -0.10 18.80 -27.84
CA THR A 193 0.00 20.14 -28.42
C THR A 193 -0.83 21.18 -27.67
N ASP A 194 -1.97 20.76 -27.09
CA ASP A 194 -2.80 21.55 -26.18
C ASP A 194 -3.08 20.72 -24.91
N PRO A 195 -2.13 20.72 -23.95
CA PRO A 195 -2.25 19.93 -22.73
C PRO A 195 -3.50 20.28 -21.92
N GLU A 196 -3.87 21.56 -21.83
CA GLU A 196 -5.01 21.98 -21.00
C GLU A 196 -6.35 21.47 -21.54
N ARG A 197 -6.51 21.42 -22.86
CA ARG A 197 -7.69 20.79 -23.47
C ARG A 197 -7.75 19.31 -23.12
N GLU A 198 -6.67 18.57 -23.31
CA GLU A 198 -6.67 17.12 -23.12
C GLU A 198 -6.78 16.73 -21.64
N PHE A 199 -6.05 17.42 -20.76
CA PHE A 199 -6.11 17.18 -19.33
C PHE A 199 -7.48 17.53 -18.74
N SER A 200 -8.21 18.48 -19.33
CA SER A 200 -9.59 18.77 -18.89
C SER A 200 -10.55 17.60 -19.08
N ASN A 201 -10.27 16.69 -20.02
CA ASN A 201 -11.06 15.48 -20.25
C ASN A 201 -10.81 14.40 -19.18
N TRP A 202 -9.72 14.50 -18.42
CA TRP A 202 -9.33 13.48 -17.43
C TRP A 202 -9.81 13.79 -16.00
N GLY A 203 -10.55 14.88 -15.82
CA GLY A 203 -11.21 15.21 -14.55
C GLY A 203 -10.22 15.50 -13.42
N ASP A 204 -10.45 14.87 -12.26
CA ASP A 204 -9.71 15.08 -11.00
C ASP A 204 -8.66 14.00 -10.71
N GLN A 205 -8.01 13.48 -11.75
CA GLN A 205 -7.03 12.39 -11.66
C GLN A 205 -5.56 12.84 -11.65
N PHE A 206 -5.30 14.13 -11.45
CA PHE A 206 -3.93 14.66 -11.37
C PHE A 206 -3.46 14.83 -9.94
N TYR A 207 -2.27 14.33 -9.65
CA TYR A 207 -1.53 14.63 -8.43
C TYR A 207 -0.67 15.85 -8.71
N THR A 208 -0.97 16.97 -8.05
CA THR A 208 -0.25 18.23 -8.26
C THR A 208 0.71 18.45 -7.10
N TYR A 209 1.98 18.66 -7.39
CA TYR A 209 3.02 18.97 -6.41
C TYR A 209 3.62 20.33 -6.70
N VAL A 210 3.89 21.07 -5.63
CA VAL A 210 4.49 22.39 -5.68
C VAL A 210 5.74 22.40 -4.82
N LYS A 211 6.83 22.92 -5.37
CA LYS A 211 8.04 23.26 -4.63
C LYS A 211 7.99 24.76 -4.33
N LEU A 212 7.93 25.12 -3.05
CA LEU A 212 7.91 26.51 -2.63
C LEU A 212 9.28 27.17 -2.78
N ASN A 213 9.26 28.47 -3.08
CA ASN A 213 10.44 29.32 -2.97
C ASN A 213 11.00 29.25 -1.53
N ALA A 214 12.32 29.38 -1.40
CA ALA A 214 13.00 29.23 -0.11
C ALA A 214 12.54 30.20 0.99
N THR A 215 11.90 31.32 0.61
CA THR A 215 11.39 32.34 1.54
C THR A 215 9.94 32.14 1.95
N ASN A 216 9.20 31.29 1.23
CA ASN A 216 7.77 31.12 1.44
C ASN A 216 7.45 29.97 2.40
N THR A 217 6.29 30.06 3.06
CA THR A 217 5.86 29.07 4.06
C THR A 217 4.63 28.29 3.61
N GLN A 218 4.38 27.14 4.24
CA GLN A 218 3.16 26.38 4.00
C GLN A 218 1.89 27.22 4.25
N ALA A 219 1.89 28.08 5.27
CA ALA A 219 0.73 28.92 5.59
C ALA A 219 0.40 29.91 4.46
N GLU A 220 1.42 30.44 3.78
CA GLU A 220 1.22 31.31 2.59
C GLU A 220 0.68 30.52 1.40
N LEU A 221 1.09 29.26 1.25
CA LEU A 221 0.52 28.36 0.26
C LEU A 221 -0.96 28.08 0.54
N GLU A 222 -1.34 27.81 1.80
CA GLU A 222 -2.76 27.62 2.17
C GLU A 222 -3.59 28.87 1.87
N GLU A 223 -3.11 30.07 2.22
CA GLU A 223 -3.82 31.32 1.94
C GLU A 223 -4.02 31.53 0.43
N SER A 224 -3.00 31.20 -0.37
CA SER A 224 -3.06 31.28 -1.82
C SER A 224 -4.06 30.26 -2.41
N LEU A 225 -4.05 29.02 -1.91
CA LEU A 225 -5.02 27.98 -2.30
C LEU A 225 -6.46 28.39 -1.96
N ASP A 226 -6.68 28.97 -0.78
CA ASP A 226 -7.99 29.49 -0.36
C ASP A 226 -8.49 30.62 -1.26
N ARG A 227 -7.60 31.54 -1.66
CA ARG A 227 -7.93 32.63 -2.59
C ARG A 227 -8.29 32.07 -3.96
N PHE A 228 -7.47 31.16 -4.47
CA PHE A 228 -7.69 30.49 -5.75
C PHE A 228 -9.04 29.74 -5.78
N ALA A 229 -9.35 28.99 -4.72
CA ALA A 229 -10.62 28.28 -4.58
C ALA A 229 -11.82 29.25 -4.61
N LYS A 230 -11.76 30.37 -3.88
CA LYS A 230 -12.84 31.39 -3.88
C LYS A 230 -13.03 32.05 -5.25
N GLU A 231 -11.95 32.29 -5.98
CA GLU A 231 -12.03 32.94 -7.30
C GLU A 231 -12.53 32.00 -8.41
N LYS A 232 -12.15 30.73 -8.37
CA LYS A 232 -12.40 29.77 -9.47
C LYS A 232 -13.46 28.71 -9.17
N PHE A 233 -13.75 28.45 -7.89
CA PHE A 233 -14.59 27.33 -7.44
C PHE A 233 -15.60 27.73 -6.35
N SER A 234 -15.90 29.02 -6.17
CA SER A 234 -16.81 29.51 -5.12
C SER A 234 -18.19 28.86 -5.12
N GLU A 235 -18.72 28.52 -6.28
CA GLU A 235 -20.04 27.88 -6.44
C GLU A 235 -19.98 26.34 -6.45
N SER A 236 -18.79 25.75 -6.42
CA SER A 236 -18.59 24.30 -6.56
C SER A 236 -18.46 23.55 -5.23
N GLY A 237 -18.35 24.26 -4.10
CA GLY A 237 -18.09 23.65 -2.79
C GLY A 237 -16.72 22.96 -2.70
N ILE A 238 -15.78 23.33 -3.59
CA ILE A 238 -14.43 22.77 -3.67
C ILE A 238 -13.46 23.73 -2.99
N SER A 239 -12.64 23.21 -2.07
CA SER A 239 -11.47 23.88 -1.51
C SER A 239 -10.23 23.02 -1.69
N PHE A 240 -9.06 23.62 -1.47
CA PHE A 240 -7.77 22.94 -1.58
C PHE A 240 -6.98 23.13 -0.31
N PHE A 241 -6.11 22.18 0.00
CA PHE A 241 -5.13 22.30 1.07
C PHE A 241 -3.80 21.70 0.65
N SER A 242 -2.73 22.14 1.30
CA SER A 242 -1.38 21.64 1.05
C SER A 242 -0.99 20.55 2.05
N GLN A 243 -0.25 19.56 1.58
CA GLN A 243 0.26 18.48 2.40
C GLN A 243 1.77 18.32 2.19
N PRO A 244 2.60 18.45 3.25
CA PRO A 244 4.04 18.23 3.14
C PRO A 244 4.36 16.83 2.62
N LEU A 245 5.34 16.73 1.72
CA LEU A 245 5.72 15.47 1.08
C LEU A 245 6.00 14.34 2.09
N SER A 246 6.80 14.63 3.13
CA SER A 246 7.15 13.67 4.20
C SER A 246 5.98 13.25 5.08
N SER A 247 4.84 13.94 5.02
CA SER A 247 3.64 13.61 5.81
C SER A 247 2.66 12.69 5.07
N ILE A 248 2.80 12.53 3.74
CA ILE A 248 1.82 11.81 2.91
C ILE A 248 1.67 10.36 3.39
N HIS A 249 2.78 9.66 3.62
CA HIS A 249 2.72 8.24 3.96
C HIS A 249 2.03 7.95 5.30
N LEU A 250 2.27 8.72 6.36
CA LEU A 250 1.78 8.42 7.72
C LEU A 250 0.63 9.32 8.20
N GLY A 251 0.49 10.51 7.61
CA GLY A 251 -0.48 11.52 7.99
C GLY A 251 -1.64 11.68 7.01
N SER A 252 -1.61 10.99 5.87
CA SER A 252 -2.66 11.04 4.88
C SER A 252 -3.59 9.84 4.94
N ASN A 253 -4.86 10.07 4.63
CA ASN A 253 -5.88 9.04 4.46
C ASN A 253 -6.95 9.57 3.50
N LEU A 254 -6.53 10.04 2.34
CA LEU A 254 -7.41 10.62 1.33
C LEU A 254 -7.86 9.54 0.35
N ASN A 255 -8.91 9.83 -0.42
CA ASN A 255 -9.24 9.00 -1.56
C ASN A 255 -8.20 9.20 -2.68
N ASN A 256 -8.09 8.20 -3.56
CA ASN A 256 -7.15 8.19 -4.68
C ASN A 256 -5.68 8.35 -4.25
N GLU A 257 -5.26 7.76 -3.14
CA GLU A 257 -3.85 7.78 -2.76
C GLU A 257 -2.99 7.00 -3.78
N PHE A 258 -1.78 7.50 -4.05
CA PHE A 258 -0.87 6.90 -5.03
C PHE A 258 -0.41 5.51 -4.58
N LYS A 259 -0.13 5.37 -3.30
CA LYS A 259 0.21 4.11 -2.62
C LYS A 259 -0.60 4.03 -1.33
N PRO A 260 -1.01 2.83 -0.86
CA PRO A 260 -1.66 2.69 0.43
C PRO A 260 -0.81 3.34 1.54
N ASN A 261 -1.43 4.22 2.32
CA ASN A 261 -0.75 4.93 3.40
C ASN A 261 -0.41 3.96 4.56
N GLY A 262 0.66 4.29 5.27
CA GLY A 262 0.98 3.71 6.56
C GLY A 262 0.05 4.24 7.66
N SER A 263 0.09 3.62 8.83
CA SER A 263 -0.69 4.05 9.98
C SER A 263 0.22 4.45 11.12
N GLN A 264 0.17 5.74 11.49
CA GLN A 264 0.91 6.23 12.65
C GLN A 264 0.48 5.52 13.95
N SER A 265 -0.80 5.14 14.06
CA SER A 265 -1.31 4.35 15.20
C SER A 265 -0.69 2.96 15.25
N VAL A 266 -0.51 2.30 14.10
CA VAL A 266 0.17 1.01 14.00
C VAL A 266 1.64 1.14 14.40
N LEU A 267 2.32 2.20 13.98
CA LEU A 267 3.70 2.45 14.41
C LEU A 267 3.78 2.57 15.93
N TRP A 268 2.96 3.42 16.56
CA TRP A 268 2.94 3.58 18.02
C TRP A 268 2.65 2.26 18.76
N MET A 269 1.74 1.44 18.22
CA MET A 269 1.46 0.11 18.75
C MET A 269 2.68 -0.82 18.66
N LEU A 270 3.40 -0.82 17.53
CA LEU A 270 4.64 -1.58 17.38
C LEU A 270 5.72 -1.09 18.36
N GLY A 271 5.86 0.23 18.55
CA GLY A 271 6.76 0.81 19.54
C GLY A 271 6.43 0.40 20.99
N LEU A 272 5.13 0.31 21.32
CA LEU A 272 4.68 -0.23 22.60
C LEU A 272 5.07 -1.71 22.75
N ILE A 273 4.86 -2.53 21.72
CA ILE A 273 5.24 -3.94 21.71
C ILE A 273 6.76 -4.10 21.87
N ALA A 274 7.57 -3.31 21.16
CA ALA A 274 9.02 -3.31 21.31
C ALA A 274 9.45 -2.97 22.73
N SER A 275 8.79 -1.99 23.36
CA SER A 275 9.05 -1.60 24.75
C SER A 275 8.71 -2.72 25.73
N ILE A 276 7.57 -3.38 25.54
CA ILE A 276 7.12 -4.53 26.33
C ILE A 276 8.13 -5.69 26.21
N VAL A 277 8.53 -6.04 24.98
CA VAL A 277 9.51 -7.11 24.73
C VAL A 277 10.87 -6.79 25.37
N LEU A 278 11.32 -5.54 25.27
CA LEU A 278 12.56 -5.09 25.92
C LEU A 278 12.46 -5.24 27.44
N ILE A 279 11.34 -4.84 28.04
CA ILE A 279 11.10 -4.98 29.49
C ILE A 279 11.15 -6.45 29.90
N ILE A 280 10.53 -7.38 29.15
CA ILE A 280 10.60 -8.82 29.43
C ILE A 280 12.05 -9.31 29.36
N ALA A 281 12.78 -8.94 28.30
CA ALA A 281 14.15 -9.36 28.10
C ALA A 281 15.08 -8.85 29.21
N CYS A 282 14.93 -7.58 29.61
CA CYS A 282 15.67 -6.98 30.72
C CYS A 282 15.28 -7.61 32.06
N ALA A 283 13.99 -7.80 32.36
CA ALA A 283 13.52 -8.44 33.59
C ALA A 283 14.06 -9.87 33.72
N ASN A 284 14.04 -10.62 32.62
CA ASN A 284 14.60 -11.97 32.57
C ASN A 284 16.11 -11.97 32.87
N TYR A 285 16.86 -11.03 32.28
CA TYR A 285 18.27 -10.87 32.57
C TYR A 285 18.53 -10.46 34.02
N ILE A 286 17.77 -9.51 34.58
CA ILE A 286 17.85 -9.10 35.99
C ILE A 286 17.66 -10.31 36.90
N ASN A 287 16.62 -11.11 36.64
CA ASN A 287 16.31 -12.30 37.41
C ASN A 287 17.44 -13.33 37.36
N PHE A 288 18.00 -13.57 36.17
CA PHE A 288 19.16 -14.44 36.00
C PHE A 288 20.42 -13.90 36.71
N SER A 289 20.71 -12.61 36.57
CA SER A 289 21.87 -11.94 37.18
C SER A 289 21.80 -11.96 38.70
N LEU A 290 20.61 -11.69 39.28
CA LEU A 290 20.37 -11.81 40.71
C LEU A 290 20.55 -13.26 41.18
N ALA A 291 19.99 -14.25 40.48
CA ALA A 291 20.16 -15.66 40.83
C ALA A 291 21.64 -16.10 40.80
N ARG A 292 22.40 -15.68 39.77
CA ARG A 292 23.84 -15.93 39.65
C ARG A 292 24.64 -15.24 40.76
N SER A 293 24.25 -14.03 41.17
CA SER A 293 24.89 -13.31 42.28
C SER A 293 24.75 -14.06 43.62
N LEU A 294 23.63 -14.79 43.82
CA LEU A 294 23.43 -15.66 44.99
C LEU A 294 24.38 -16.87 44.99
N GLN A 295 24.72 -17.40 43.81
CA GLN A 295 25.70 -18.48 43.67
C GLN A 295 27.13 -17.97 43.91
N ARG A 296 27.45 -16.76 43.41
CA ARG A 296 28.76 -16.08 43.59
C ARG A 296 28.90 -15.32 44.91
N LYS A 297 27.98 -15.55 45.83
CA LYS A 297 27.85 -14.83 47.10
C LYS A 297 29.10 -14.89 47.98
N LYS A 298 29.78 -16.04 48.04
CA LYS A 298 31.04 -16.21 48.80
C LYS A 298 32.18 -15.35 48.22
N GLU A 299 32.30 -15.31 46.89
CA GLU A 299 33.31 -14.54 46.16
C GLU A 299 33.12 -13.03 46.39
N LEU A 300 31.89 -12.52 46.19
CA LEU A 300 31.56 -11.10 46.36
C LEU A 300 31.74 -10.63 47.82
N HIS A 301 31.55 -11.54 48.77
CA HIS A 301 31.78 -11.30 50.20
C HIS A 301 33.24 -11.19 50.58
N LEU A 302 34.08 -12.12 50.12
CA LEU A 302 35.51 -12.05 50.36
C LEU A 302 36.09 -10.74 49.83
N ARG A 303 35.66 -10.27 48.66
CA ARG A 303 36.10 -8.99 48.09
C ARG A 303 35.70 -7.75 48.91
N LYS A 304 34.51 -7.73 49.51
CA LYS A 304 34.11 -6.63 50.43
C LYS A 304 34.94 -6.62 51.72
N ILE A 305 35.42 -7.78 52.19
CA ILE A 305 36.31 -7.89 53.36
C ILE A 305 37.72 -7.38 53.02
N PHE A 306 38.22 -7.70 51.83
CA PHE A 306 39.52 -7.25 51.32
C PHE A 306 39.49 -5.87 50.64
N TRP A 307 38.71 -4.91 51.17
CA TRP A 307 38.76 -3.48 50.81
C TRP A 307 38.16 -3.03 49.46
N ALA A 308 37.34 -3.84 48.79
CA ALA A 308 36.61 -3.32 47.62
C ALA A 308 35.64 -2.20 48.02
N LYS A 309 35.88 -0.97 47.56
CA LYS A 309 34.95 0.17 47.76
C LYS A 309 33.64 -0.13 47.02
N LYS A 310 32.49 0.29 47.56
CA LYS A 310 31.15 0.09 46.94
C LYS A 310 31.13 0.46 45.44
N HIS A 311 31.87 1.51 45.08
CA HIS A 311 32.00 2.00 43.70
C HIS A 311 32.74 1.02 42.77
N GLN A 312 33.80 0.36 43.25
CA GLN A 312 34.56 -0.61 42.43
C GLN A 312 33.70 -1.84 42.11
N LEU A 313 32.89 -2.31 43.07
CA LEU A 313 31.97 -3.43 42.86
C LEU A 313 30.84 -3.06 41.89
N PHE A 314 30.32 -1.83 41.99
CA PHE A 314 29.34 -1.32 41.06
C PHE A 314 29.91 -1.23 39.63
N GLN A 315 31.07 -0.61 39.45
CA GLN A 315 31.74 -0.52 38.14
C GLN A 315 31.98 -1.90 37.52
N GLN A 316 32.48 -2.86 38.29
CA GLN A 316 32.71 -4.21 37.81
C GLN A 316 31.43 -4.90 37.32
N LEU A 317 30.34 -4.84 38.09
CA LEU A 317 29.07 -5.46 37.71
C LEU A 317 28.43 -4.76 36.51
N THR A 318 28.56 -3.43 36.42
CA THR A 318 28.09 -2.67 35.27
C THR A 318 28.87 -3.02 34.01
N ILE A 319 30.20 -3.19 34.10
CA ILE A 319 31.04 -3.65 32.97
C ILE A 319 30.67 -5.08 32.55
N GLU A 320 30.45 -5.99 33.51
CA GLU A 320 30.01 -7.36 33.20
C GLU A 320 28.66 -7.35 32.45
N ALA A 321 27.71 -6.54 32.92
CA ALA A 321 26.43 -6.37 32.23
C ALA A 321 26.57 -5.73 30.85
N PHE A 322 27.45 -4.75 30.69
CA PHE A 322 27.74 -4.13 29.40
C PHE A 322 28.30 -5.15 28.40
N LEU A 323 29.30 -5.95 28.79
CA LEU A 323 29.89 -6.97 27.92
C LEU A 323 28.87 -8.04 27.52
N ILE A 324 27.99 -8.46 28.44
CA ILE A 324 26.93 -9.42 28.10
C ILE A 324 25.90 -8.82 27.14
N ASN A 325 25.50 -7.56 27.33
CA ASN A 325 24.62 -6.87 26.38
C ASN A 325 25.28 -6.71 25.02
N LEU A 326 26.57 -6.38 24.97
CA LEU A 326 27.33 -6.28 23.72
C LEU A 326 27.36 -7.61 22.97
N ILE A 327 27.70 -8.71 23.65
CA ILE A 327 27.66 -10.05 23.05
C ILE A 327 26.24 -10.41 22.59
N ALA A 328 25.23 -10.11 23.41
CA ALA A 328 23.84 -10.38 23.07
C ALA A 328 23.39 -9.59 21.83
N PHE A 329 23.82 -8.35 21.71
CA PHE A 329 23.56 -7.46 20.58
C PHE A 329 24.28 -7.92 19.31
N THR A 330 25.56 -8.30 19.39
CA THR A 330 26.27 -8.91 18.26
C THR A 330 25.59 -10.18 17.77
N LEU A 331 25.17 -11.06 18.69
CA LEU A 331 24.40 -12.26 18.33
C LEU A 331 23.05 -11.92 17.72
N ALA A 332 22.40 -10.85 18.16
CA ALA A 332 21.15 -10.38 17.57
C ALA A 332 21.36 -9.96 16.12
N ILE A 333 22.39 -9.17 15.82
CA ILE A 333 22.73 -8.75 14.46
C ILE A 333 23.04 -9.96 13.57
N ILE A 334 23.87 -10.90 14.05
CA ILE A 334 24.17 -12.13 13.29
C ILE A 334 22.88 -12.88 12.95
N LEU A 335 21.97 -13.00 13.92
CA LEU A 335 20.68 -13.66 13.70
C LEU A 335 19.82 -12.91 12.68
N LEU A 336 19.79 -11.57 12.72
CA LEU A 336 19.07 -10.76 11.74
C LEU A 336 19.64 -10.93 10.33
N ILE A 337 20.97 -10.99 10.18
CA ILE A 337 21.62 -11.25 8.90
C ILE A 337 21.23 -12.63 8.36
N LEU A 338 21.28 -13.67 9.21
CA LEU A 338 20.91 -15.03 8.82
C LEU A 338 19.43 -15.18 8.46
N LEU A 339 18.55 -14.40 9.09
CA LEU A 339 17.11 -14.42 8.84
C LEU A 339 16.66 -13.40 7.78
N GLN A 340 17.57 -12.63 7.21
CA GLN A 340 17.25 -11.57 6.26
C GLN A 340 16.36 -12.04 5.11
N PRO A 341 16.64 -13.15 4.38
CA PRO A 341 15.82 -13.54 3.23
C PRO A 341 14.36 -13.81 3.63
N LEU A 342 14.16 -14.40 4.82
CA LEU A 342 12.84 -14.64 5.37
C LEU A 342 12.16 -13.33 5.80
N LEU A 343 12.90 -12.41 6.42
CA LEU A 343 12.38 -11.12 6.87
C LEU A 343 12.04 -10.19 5.70
N GLU A 344 12.84 -10.19 4.64
CA GLU A 344 12.55 -9.45 3.41
C GLU A 344 11.29 -9.97 2.74
N TYR A 345 11.13 -11.29 2.65
CA TYR A 345 9.90 -11.89 2.13
C TYR A 345 8.67 -11.52 2.96
N LEU A 346 8.80 -11.48 4.30
CA LEU A 346 7.67 -11.19 5.20
C LEU A 346 7.34 -9.69 5.32
N ILE A 347 8.34 -8.81 5.28
CA ILE A 347 8.17 -7.38 5.58
C ILE A 347 8.24 -6.51 4.32
N GLY A 348 8.83 -7.01 3.22
CA GLY A 348 8.81 -6.35 1.91
C GLY A 348 9.81 -5.19 1.75
N PHE A 349 10.82 -5.10 2.60
CA PHE A 349 11.93 -4.14 2.41
C PHE A 349 13.25 -4.73 2.92
N ASP A 350 14.38 -4.22 2.39
CA ASP A 350 15.72 -4.62 2.83
C ASP A 350 16.01 -4.08 4.24
N LEU A 351 15.87 -4.97 5.22
CA LEU A 351 16.11 -4.67 6.62
C LEU A 351 17.57 -4.32 6.89
N ILE A 352 18.52 -4.94 6.19
CA ILE A 352 19.95 -4.73 6.40
C ILE A 352 20.37 -3.38 5.83
N ALA A 353 19.99 -3.07 4.60
CA ALA A 353 20.26 -1.77 3.99
C ALA A 353 19.72 -0.65 4.89
N SER A 354 18.50 -0.80 5.41
CA SER A 354 17.95 0.12 6.40
C SER A 354 18.80 0.18 7.67
N LEU A 355 19.13 -0.95 8.29
CA LEU A 355 19.92 -1.04 9.51
C LEU A 355 21.30 -0.37 9.40
N LEU A 356 21.95 -0.46 8.24
CA LEU A 356 23.30 0.05 7.96
C LEU A 356 23.32 1.55 7.61
N LEU A 357 22.17 2.19 7.43
CA LEU A 357 22.13 3.64 7.18
C LEU A 357 22.79 4.40 8.33
N PRO A 358 23.64 5.41 8.06
CA PRO A 358 24.35 6.17 9.11
C PRO A 358 23.43 6.75 10.18
N LYS A 359 22.22 7.21 9.79
CA LYS A 359 21.19 7.72 10.71
C LYS A 359 20.73 6.69 11.75
N ASN A 360 20.78 5.41 11.41
CA ASN A 360 20.32 4.34 12.28
C ASN A 360 21.37 3.91 13.31
N ILE A 361 22.66 4.28 13.18
CA ILE A 361 23.69 4.01 14.21
C ILE A 361 23.28 4.57 15.59
N ILE A 362 22.58 5.71 15.61
CA ILE A 362 22.03 6.29 16.84
C ILE A 362 21.03 5.33 17.49
N THR A 363 20.17 4.69 16.70
CA THR A 363 19.22 3.67 17.16
C THR A 363 19.94 2.49 17.81
N TRP A 364 21.05 2.03 17.24
CA TRP A 364 21.84 0.92 17.77
C TRP A 364 22.40 1.28 19.15
N LEU A 365 22.96 2.49 19.27
CA LEU A 365 23.46 3.02 20.53
C LEU A 365 22.34 3.16 21.56
N VAL A 366 21.18 3.68 21.17
CA VAL A 366 20.03 3.86 22.07
C VAL A 366 19.52 2.51 22.59
N VAL A 367 19.30 1.52 21.71
CA VAL A 367 18.82 0.18 22.11
C VAL A 367 19.84 -0.51 23.02
N LEU A 368 21.13 -0.44 22.69
CA LEU A 368 22.19 -1.02 23.51
C LEU A 368 22.30 -0.32 24.87
N LEU A 369 22.27 1.01 24.91
CA LEU A 369 22.32 1.79 26.15
C LEU A 369 21.10 1.52 27.04
N LEU A 370 19.90 1.50 26.47
CA LEU A 370 18.68 1.14 27.19
C LEU A 370 18.76 -0.27 27.76
N GLY A 371 19.23 -1.23 26.97
CA GLY A 371 19.50 -2.60 27.43
C GLY A 371 20.43 -2.63 28.63
N VAL A 372 21.56 -1.93 28.58
CA VAL A 372 22.55 -1.85 29.68
C VAL A 372 21.98 -1.15 30.92
N ILE A 373 21.27 -0.03 30.74
CA ILE A 373 20.66 0.74 31.82
C ILE A 373 19.62 -0.10 32.55
N LEU A 374 18.66 -0.63 31.81
CA LEU A 374 17.53 -1.38 32.37
C LEU A 374 17.99 -2.71 32.99
N SER A 375 18.89 -3.43 32.31
CA SER A 375 19.28 -4.79 32.72
C SER A 375 20.45 -4.83 33.72
N GLY A 376 21.35 -3.83 33.70
CA GLY A 376 22.61 -3.86 34.43
C GLY A 376 22.67 -2.97 35.68
N ILE A 377 22.11 -1.76 35.61
CA ILE A 377 22.24 -0.78 36.70
C ILE A 377 21.46 -1.22 37.94
N TYR A 378 20.27 -1.79 37.76
CA TYR A 378 19.42 -2.22 38.86
C TYR A 378 20.06 -3.35 39.70
N PRO A 379 20.52 -4.48 39.13
CA PRO A 379 21.26 -5.49 39.89
C PRO A 379 22.54 -4.95 40.53
N ALA A 380 23.32 -4.16 39.81
CA ALA A 380 24.57 -3.59 40.32
C ALA A 380 24.33 -2.69 41.54
N TRP A 381 23.27 -1.88 41.52
CA TRP A 381 22.89 -1.02 42.65
C TRP A 381 22.36 -1.82 43.85
N VAL A 382 21.47 -2.80 43.63
CA VAL A 382 20.93 -3.66 44.70
C VAL A 382 22.03 -4.47 45.39
N ILE A 383 23.02 -4.99 44.64
CA ILE A 383 24.10 -5.82 45.18
C ILE A 383 25.18 -4.96 45.88
N SER A 384 25.48 -3.78 45.34
CA SER A 384 26.50 -2.87 45.91
C SER A 384 26.01 -2.14 47.17
N SER A 385 24.72 -1.82 47.27
CA SER A 385 24.12 -1.06 48.39
C SER A 385 23.95 -1.85 49.69
N ARG A 386 23.80 -3.19 49.62
CA ARG A 386 23.60 -4.03 50.82
C ARG A 386 24.86 -4.13 51.70
N SER A 387 24.66 -3.88 53.00
CA SER A 387 25.71 -3.83 54.02
C SER A 387 26.04 -5.20 54.63
N PHE A 388 27.23 -5.29 55.22
CA PHE A 388 27.82 -6.48 55.85
C PHE A 388 27.00 -7.06 57.02
N LYS A 389 26.18 -6.25 57.72
CA LYS A 389 25.51 -6.63 58.98
C LYS A 389 24.26 -7.51 58.83
N SER A 390 23.58 -7.53 57.68
CA SER A 390 22.35 -8.34 57.51
C SER A 390 22.61 -9.84 57.30
N PHE A 391 23.88 -10.23 57.14
CA PHE A 391 24.24 -11.57 56.65
C PHE A 391 24.55 -12.58 57.76
N TYR A 392 24.93 -12.11 58.95
CA TYR A 392 25.40 -12.98 60.05
C TYR A 392 24.26 -13.49 60.96
N ARG A 393 23.03 -12.97 60.83
CA ARG A 393 21.88 -13.36 61.67
C ARG A 393 20.67 -13.93 60.91
N GLY A 394 20.66 -13.90 59.58
CA GLY A 394 19.59 -14.49 58.77
C GLY A 394 20.06 -14.64 57.34
N GLY A 395 19.85 -15.81 56.74
CA GLY A 395 20.26 -16.13 55.38
C GLY A 395 19.88 -15.05 54.36
N PHE A 396 20.53 -15.06 53.20
CA PHE A 396 20.28 -14.07 52.14
C PHE A 396 18.84 -14.20 51.68
N GLN A 397 17.98 -13.31 52.18
CA GLN A 397 16.63 -13.24 51.67
C GLN A 397 16.71 -12.59 50.28
N PRO A 398 16.06 -13.21 49.26
CA PRO A 398 15.95 -12.60 47.95
C PRO A 398 15.35 -11.19 48.11
N PRO A 399 15.80 -10.19 47.33
CA PRO A 399 15.27 -8.84 47.45
C PRO A 399 13.73 -8.86 47.31
N SER A 400 13.04 -8.08 48.16
CA SER A 400 11.57 -8.01 48.20
C SER A 400 10.97 -7.70 46.81
N PHE A 401 11.71 -6.95 45.99
CA PHE A 401 11.33 -6.58 44.62
C PHE A 401 11.47 -7.69 43.57
N GLN A 402 12.17 -8.80 43.85
CA GLN A 402 12.33 -9.88 42.88
C GLN A 402 11.01 -10.63 42.64
N LYS A 403 10.21 -10.84 43.70
CA LYS A 403 8.93 -11.54 43.58
C LYS A 403 7.91 -10.74 42.74
N PRO A 404 7.66 -9.44 42.98
CA PRO A 404 6.82 -8.63 42.10
C PRO A 404 7.33 -8.58 40.66
N LEU A 405 8.64 -8.45 40.43
CA LEU A 405 9.21 -8.40 39.08
C LEU A 405 8.99 -9.71 38.31
N ILE A 406 9.18 -10.85 38.98
CA ILE A 406 8.91 -12.18 38.40
C ILE A 406 7.42 -12.33 38.07
N ILE A 407 6.52 -11.96 39.00
CA ILE A 407 5.08 -12.03 38.78
C ILE A 407 4.66 -11.13 37.62
N PHE A 408 5.19 -9.91 37.56
CA PHE A 408 4.95 -8.97 36.46
C PHE A 408 5.45 -9.53 35.12
N GLN A 409 6.67 -10.06 35.06
CA GLN A 409 7.23 -10.65 33.85
C GLN A 409 6.39 -11.83 33.35
N PHE A 410 6.03 -12.77 34.23
CA PHE A 410 5.21 -13.92 33.84
C PHE A 410 3.80 -13.50 33.44
N GLY A 411 3.18 -12.57 34.17
CA GLY A 411 1.87 -12.02 33.82
C GLY A 411 1.88 -11.37 32.43
N LEU A 412 2.92 -10.59 32.13
CA LEU A 412 3.09 -9.94 30.84
C LEU A 412 3.37 -10.97 29.72
N THR A 413 4.13 -12.02 30.00
CA THR A 413 4.37 -13.11 29.04
C THR A 413 3.07 -13.87 28.73
N ILE A 414 2.28 -14.21 29.75
CA ILE A 414 0.97 -14.84 29.59
C ILE A 414 0.03 -13.93 28.79
N PHE A 415 0.03 -12.63 29.07
CA PHE A 415 -0.77 -11.65 28.34
C PHE A 415 -0.40 -11.63 26.85
N VAL A 416 0.89 -11.55 26.50
CA VAL A 416 1.34 -11.55 25.11
C VAL A 416 0.96 -12.86 24.40
N ILE A 417 1.15 -14.01 25.05
CA ILE A 417 0.73 -15.31 24.47
C ILE A 417 -0.77 -15.36 24.23
N ALA A 418 -1.58 -14.96 25.23
CA ALA A 418 -3.04 -14.93 25.10
C ALA A 418 -3.49 -13.98 23.98
N PHE A 419 -2.88 -12.79 23.89
CA PHE A 419 -3.16 -11.81 22.85
C PHE A 419 -2.80 -12.33 21.45
N SER A 420 -1.64 -12.99 21.29
CA SER A 420 -1.25 -13.64 20.03
C SER A 420 -2.23 -14.75 19.63
N LEU A 421 -2.69 -15.56 20.58
CA LEU A 421 -3.71 -16.60 20.32
C LEU A 421 -5.06 -15.99 19.92
N LEU A 422 -5.45 -14.86 20.52
CA LEU A 422 -6.65 -14.12 20.13
C LEU A 422 -6.54 -13.57 18.71
N ILE A 423 -5.42 -12.94 18.35
CA ILE A 423 -5.17 -12.46 16.98
C ILE A 423 -5.23 -13.64 16.00
N TYR A 424 -4.56 -14.75 16.32
CA TYR A 424 -4.59 -15.96 15.50
C TYR A 424 -6.02 -16.47 15.30
N SER A 425 -6.82 -16.50 16.38
CA SER A 425 -8.24 -16.87 16.30
C SER A 425 -9.05 -15.92 15.43
N GLN A 426 -8.77 -14.61 15.49
CA GLN A 426 -9.44 -13.60 14.64
C GLN A 426 -9.05 -13.74 13.16
N ILE A 427 -7.77 -13.94 12.85
CA ILE A 427 -7.31 -14.20 11.47
C ILE A 427 -7.96 -15.47 10.94
N ASN A 428 -8.00 -16.54 11.75
CA ASN A 428 -8.64 -17.79 11.35
C ASN A 428 -10.16 -17.62 11.14
N PHE A 429 -10.82 -16.84 12.00
CA PHE A 429 -12.22 -16.48 11.82
C PHE A 429 -12.44 -15.74 10.51
N MET A 430 -11.64 -14.72 10.19
CA MET A 430 -11.74 -13.97 8.93
C MET A 430 -11.49 -14.85 7.70
N ARG A 431 -10.53 -15.78 7.77
CA ARG A 431 -10.20 -16.69 6.66
C ARG A 431 -11.27 -17.74 6.38
N THR A 432 -12.06 -18.11 7.40
CA THR A 432 -13.09 -19.16 7.31
C THR A 432 -14.49 -18.61 7.10
N GLN A 433 -14.67 -17.28 7.03
CA GLN A 433 -15.95 -16.68 6.72
C GLN A 433 -16.40 -17.01 5.29
N ASN A 434 -17.69 -17.24 5.12
CA ASN A 434 -18.29 -17.42 3.81
C ASN A 434 -18.43 -16.05 3.12
N LEU A 435 -17.70 -15.85 2.02
CA LEU A 435 -17.70 -14.60 1.27
C LEU A 435 -18.98 -14.37 0.44
N GLY A 436 -19.83 -15.39 0.29
CA GLY A 436 -21.00 -15.37 -0.59
C GLY A 436 -20.73 -15.87 -2.02
N PHE A 437 -19.47 -16.20 -2.33
CA PHE A 437 -19.00 -16.77 -3.60
C PHE A 437 -17.79 -17.68 -3.35
N ASN A 438 -17.48 -18.56 -4.31
CA ASN A 438 -16.39 -19.53 -4.22
C ASN A 438 -15.10 -18.99 -4.83
N THR A 439 -14.03 -18.94 -4.05
CA THR A 439 -12.68 -18.51 -4.48
C THR A 439 -11.66 -19.65 -4.49
N GLU A 440 -12.06 -20.87 -4.15
CA GLU A 440 -11.16 -22.01 -4.08
C GLU A 440 -10.59 -22.36 -5.46
N ASN A 441 -9.27 -22.51 -5.53
CA ASN A 441 -8.51 -22.88 -6.73
C ASN A 441 -8.76 -21.95 -7.94
N VAL A 442 -9.05 -20.67 -7.71
CA VAL A 442 -9.21 -19.69 -8.78
C VAL A 442 -7.91 -18.93 -9.03
N LEU A 443 -7.36 -19.07 -10.23
CA LEU A 443 -6.26 -18.25 -10.73
C LEU A 443 -6.82 -17.06 -11.52
N VAL A 444 -6.30 -15.87 -11.23
CA VAL A 444 -6.64 -14.64 -11.95
C VAL A 444 -5.49 -14.28 -12.87
N LEU A 445 -5.75 -14.28 -14.17
CA LEU A 445 -4.81 -13.87 -15.20
C LEU A 445 -5.15 -12.45 -15.67
N SER A 446 -4.15 -11.58 -15.70
CA SER A 446 -4.21 -10.27 -16.32
C SER A 446 -3.41 -10.31 -17.62
N GLY A 447 -4.07 -10.10 -18.76
CA GLY A 447 -3.41 -10.08 -20.06
C GLY A 447 -2.85 -8.69 -20.40
N PRO A 448 -1.80 -8.58 -21.24
CA PRO A 448 -1.37 -7.29 -21.77
C PRO A 448 -2.48 -6.67 -22.63
N SER A 449 -2.71 -5.36 -22.48
CA SER A 449 -3.55 -4.64 -23.45
C SER A 449 -2.79 -4.54 -24.77
N VAL A 450 -3.32 -5.15 -25.83
CA VAL A 450 -2.73 -5.05 -27.17
C VAL A 450 -3.83 -4.61 -28.12
N GLU A 451 -3.77 -3.35 -28.54
CA GLU A 451 -4.63 -2.83 -29.59
C GLU A 451 -3.85 -2.83 -30.92
N ALA A 452 -4.08 -3.86 -31.73
CA ALA A 452 -3.59 -3.89 -33.10
C ALA A 452 -4.75 -3.58 -34.06
N GLU A 453 -4.51 -2.70 -35.04
CA GLU A 453 -5.51 -2.18 -36.00
C GLU A 453 -6.29 -3.26 -36.78
N ASN A 454 -5.79 -4.50 -36.81
CA ASN A 454 -6.38 -5.63 -37.54
C ASN A 454 -6.77 -6.81 -36.65
N VAL A 455 -6.80 -6.63 -35.33
CA VAL A 455 -7.04 -7.72 -34.38
C VAL A 455 -8.29 -7.44 -33.57
N ASN A 456 -9.31 -8.25 -33.79
CA ASN A 456 -10.48 -8.27 -32.94
C ASN A 456 -10.09 -8.89 -31.58
N LEU A 457 -9.94 -8.05 -30.56
CA LEU A 457 -9.58 -8.46 -29.20
C LEU A 457 -10.58 -9.48 -28.65
N ASP A 458 -11.88 -9.30 -28.95
CA ASP A 458 -12.93 -10.22 -28.53
C ASP A 458 -12.70 -11.63 -29.06
N GLN A 459 -12.36 -11.75 -30.34
CA GLN A 459 -12.05 -13.04 -30.96
C GLN A 459 -10.80 -13.70 -30.37
N ARG A 460 -9.78 -12.93 -29.99
CA ARG A 460 -8.57 -13.47 -29.35
C ARG A 460 -8.86 -13.96 -27.93
N VAL A 461 -9.57 -13.18 -27.14
CA VAL A 461 -9.96 -13.57 -25.78
C VAL A 461 -10.84 -14.81 -25.83
N GLU A 462 -11.83 -14.86 -26.72
CA GLU A 462 -12.68 -16.04 -26.89
C GLU A 462 -11.88 -17.27 -27.35
N SER A 463 -10.98 -17.12 -28.33
CA SER A 463 -10.09 -18.20 -28.78
C SER A 463 -9.19 -18.72 -27.66
N PHE A 464 -8.66 -17.81 -26.84
CA PHE A 464 -7.83 -18.17 -25.69
C PHE A 464 -8.65 -18.85 -24.59
N LYS A 465 -9.86 -18.37 -24.29
CA LYS A 465 -10.80 -19.05 -23.38
C LYS A 465 -11.12 -20.47 -23.86
N ASN A 466 -11.38 -20.65 -25.15
CA ASN A 466 -11.65 -21.97 -25.74
C ASN A 466 -10.42 -22.90 -25.63
N PHE A 467 -9.22 -22.37 -25.91
CA PHE A 467 -7.97 -23.10 -25.73
C PHE A 467 -7.77 -23.53 -24.27
N LEU A 468 -7.95 -22.62 -23.31
CA LEU A 468 -7.83 -22.92 -21.88
C LEU A 468 -8.87 -23.95 -21.43
N THR A 469 -10.12 -23.81 -21.88
CA THR A 469 -11.20 -24.76 -21.55
C THR A 469 -10.93 -26.16 -22.13
N SER A 470 -10.12 -26.28 -23.18
CA SER A 470 -9.71 -27.58 -23.75
C SER A 470 -8.65 -28.32 -22.92
N ARG A 471 -7.97 -27.63 -21.99
CA ARG A 471 -6.96 -28.22 -21.11
C ARG A 471 -7.61 -29.03 -20.01
N LYS A 472 -7.05 -30.20 -19.69
CA LYS A 472 -7.66 -31.12 -18.72
C LYS A 472 -7.55 -30.60 -17.29
N GLU A 473 -6.50 -29.85 -17.03
CA GLU A 473 -6.08 -29.23 -15.77
C GLU A 473 -7.02 -28.07 -15.40
N ILE A 474 -7.62 -27.43 -16.40
CA ILE A 474 -8.53 -26.30 -16.24
C ILE A 474 -9.98 -26.80 -16.14
N GLY A 475 -10.71 -26.29 -15.15
CA GLY A 475 -12.10 -26.62 -14.86
C GLY A 475 -13.09 -25.66 -15.51
N LYS A 476 -13.06 -24.41 -15.07
CA LYS A 476 -14.00 -23.36 -15.51
C LYS A 476 -13.21 -22.13 -15.92
N VAL A 477 -13.69 -21.42 -16.94
CA VAL A 477 -13.09 -20.18 -17.44
C VAL A 477 -14.18 -19.10 -17.50
N SER A 478 -13.88 -17.91 -17.00
CA SER A 478 -14.74 -16.71 -17.11
C SER A 478 -13.89 -15.43 -17.18
N SER A 479 -14.50 -14.29 -17.45
CA SER A 479 -13.84 -12.98 -17.45
C SER A 479 -14.65 -11.91 -16.73
N ALA A 480 -13.96 -10.96 -16.10
CA ALA A 480 -14.55 -9.75 -15.53
C ALA A 480 -13.54 -8.59 -15.52
N ASN A 481 -14.02 -7.35 -15.37
CA ASN A 481 -13.17 -6.15 -15.28
C ASN A 481 -12.87 -5.71 -13.83
N PHE A 482 -13.02 -6.63 -12.88
CA PHE A 482 -12.75 -6.41 -11.47
C PHE A 482 -12.29 -7.71 -10.85
N VAL A 483 -11.52 -7.63 -9.77
CA VAL A 483 -11.15 -8.76 -8.90
C VAL A 483 -11.90 -8.63 -7.59
N PRO A 484 -12.70 -9.62 -7.15
CA PRO A 484 -13.32 -9.60 -5.83
C PRO A 484 -12.27 -9.39 -4.73
N GLY A 485 -12.54 -8.49 -3.78
CA GLY A 485 -11.59 -8.08 -2.74
C GLY A 485 -10.71 -6.89 -3.12
N GLN A 486 -10.68 -6.47 -4.39
CA GLN A 486 -10.02 -5.23 -4.84
C GLN A 486 -11.03 -4.10 -5.08
N ALA A 487 -10.54 -2.86 -5.21
CA ALA A 487 -11.37 -1.71 -5.53
C ALA A 487 -12.05 -1.87 -6.89
N VAL A 488 -13.38 -1.77 -6.91
CA VAL A 488 -14.16 -1.70 -8.16
C VAL A 488 -14.00 -0.30 -8.74
N ARG A 489 -13.46 -0.22 -9.96
CA ARG A 489 -13.20 1.05 -10.66
C ARG A 489 -14.47 1.80 -11.03
N GLY A 490 -15.52 1.05 -11.36
CA GLY A 490 -16.76 1.62 -11.83
C GLY A 490 -17.58 2.18 -10.67
N LYS A 491 -17.70 3.51 -10.61
CA LYS A 491 -18.60 4.20 -9.68
C LYS A 491 -19.52 5.15 -10.43
N ALA A 492 -20.82 5.02 -10.18
CA ALA A 492 -21.86 5.84 -10.77
C ALA A 492 -22.43 6.76 -9.69
N GLU A 493 -21.93 7.99 -9.63
CA GLU A 493 -22.23 8.91 -8.52
C GLU A 493 -23.51 9.72 -8.78
N GLY A 494 -24.54 9.51 -7.96
CA GLY A 494 -25.66 10.44 -7.82
C GLY A 494 -26.64 10.55 -9.01
N TYR A 495 -26.72 9.57 -9.89
CA TYR A 495 -27.70 9.60 -11.00
C TYR A 495 -28.58 8.34 -11.13
N ILE A 496 -28.29 7.27 -10.41
CA ILE A 496 -29.02 6.01 -10.54
C ILE A 496 -30.26 6.01 -9.66
N ARG A 497 -31.41 5.80 -10.29
CA ARG A 497 -32.73 5.77 -9.66
C ARG A 497 -33.71 4.94 -10.48
N GLN A 498 -34.84 4.55 -9.90
CA GLN A 498 -35.90 3.91 -10.68
C GLN A 498 -36.44 4.84 -11.78
N LEU A 499 -36.86 4.27 -12.90
CA LEU A 499 -37.52 5.02 -13.96
C LEU A 499 -38.81 5.68 -13.42
N GLY A 500 -38.93 6.99 -13.58
CA GLY A 500 -40.07 7.78 -13.10
C GLY A 500 -39.94 8.36 -11.69
N GLN A 501 -38.85 8.07 -10.97
CA GLN A 501 -38.53 8.73 -9.70
C GLN A 501 -37.75 10.04 -9.90
N PRO A 502 -37.88 11.02 -8.98
CA PRO A 502 -37.26 12.33 -9.12
C PRO A 502 -35.73 12.25 -8.88
N GLU A 503 -34.98 13.24 -9.33
CA GLU A 503 -33.51 13.23 -9.29
C GLU A 503 -32.94 13.15 -7.87
N GLU A 504 -33.66 13.69 -6.88
CA GLU A 504 -33.24 13.64 -5.48
C GLU A 504 -33.27 12.20 -4.88
N SER A 505 -33.91 11.25 -5.56
CA SER A 505 -33.86 9.82 -5.19
C SER A 505 -32.66 9.07 -5.76
N ALA A 506 -31.78 9.77 -6.47
CA ALA A 506 -30.62 9.17 -7.09
C ALA A 506 -29.56 8.83 -6.04
N HIS A 507 -28.99 7.64 -6.19
CA HIS A 507 -27.95 7.17 -5.30
C HIS A 507 -26.72 6.72 -6.06
N THR A 508 -25.65 6.46 -5.30
CA THR A 508 -24.38 6.01 -5.83
C THR A 508 -24.31 4.49 -5.83
N TYR A 509 -23.89 3.91 -6.96
CA TYR A 509 -23.68 2.46 -7.08
C TYR A 509 -22.31 2.19 -7.67
N PHE A 510 -21.70 1.09 -7.26
CA PHE A 510 -20.61 0.51 -8.02
C PHE A 510 -21.19 -0.23 -9.23
N PHE A 511 -20.41 -0.31 -10.30
CA PHE A 511 -20.75 -1.16 -11.43
C PHE A 511 -19.51 -1.85 -11.97
N THR A 512 -19.71 -3.01 -12.57
CA THR A 512 -18.65 -3.84 -13.15
C THR A 512 -19.19 -4.62 -14.34
N GLN A 513 -18.29 -5.11 -15.19
CA GLN A 513 -18.62 -5.92 -16.35
C GLN A 513 -18.07 -7.33 -16.16
N MET A 514 -18.89 -8.30 -16.53
CA MET A 514 -18.54 -9.71 -16.51
C MET A 514 -19.12 -10.44 -17.73
N ASP A 515 -18.55 -11.59 -18.05
CA ASP A 515 -19.15 -12.48 -19.04
C ASP A 515 -20.34 -13.28 -18.48
N THR A 516 -20.94 -14.10 -19.34
CA THR A 516 -22.09 -14.94 -18.99
C THR A 516 -21.78 -16.03 -17.96
N ASP A 517 -20.51 -16.42 -17.80
CA ASP A 517 -20.12 -17.58 -17.00
C ASP A 517 -19.59 -17.19 -15.61
N PHE A 518 -19.20 -15.93 -15.40
CA PHE A 518 -18.59 -15.46 -14.15
C PHE A 518 -19.40 -15.80 -12.90
N LEU A 519 -20.67 -15.36 -12.80
CA LEU A 519 -21.49 -15.63 -11.60
C LEU A 519 -21.68 -17.12 -11.33
N LYS A 520 -21.80 -17.91 -12.40
CA LYS A 520 -21.98 -19.36 -12.32
C LYS A 520 -20.70 -20.06 -11.87
N ASN A 521 -19.56 -19.63 -12.39
CA ASN A 521 -18.26 -20.23 -12.08
C ASN A 521 -17.86 -20.00 -10.63
N PHE A 522 -18.13 -18.79 -10.13
CA PHE A 522 -17.96 -18.38 -8.73
C PHE A 522 -19.14 -18.78 -7.83
N GLU A 523 -20.16 -19.45 -8.37
CA GLU A 523 -21.28 -20.03 -7.61
C GLU A 523 -22.06 -19.00 -6.77
N PHE A 524 -22.24 -17.79 -7.32
CA PHE A 524 -23.08 -16.76 -6.72
C PHE A 524 -24.53 -17.24 -6.60
N LYS A 525 -25.14 -16.96 -5.44
CA LYS A 525 -26.54 -17.31 -5.19
C LYS A 525 -27.46 -16.25 -5.80
N ILE A 526 -28.37 -16.67 -6.67
CA ILE A 526 -29.42 -15.80 -7.22
C ILE A 526 -30.57 -15.72 -6.22
N SER A 527 -30.94 -14.51 -5.80
CA SER A 527 -32.11 -14.26 -4.95
C SER A 527 -33.40 -14.18 -5.77
N ALA A 528 -33.36 -13.56 -6.94
CA ALA A 528 -34.50 -13.45 -7.85
C ALA A 528 -34.06 -13.31 -9.32
N GLY A 529 -34.95 -13.67 -10.25
CA GLY A 529 -34.70 -13.56 -11.69
C GLY A 529 -33.69 -14.59 -12.22
N ARG A 530 -32.81 -14.15 -13.11
CA ARG A 530 -31.86 -15.02 -13.83
C ARG A 530 -30.49 -14.35 -14.03
N THR A 531 -29.52 -15.14 -14.46
CA THR A 531 -28.20 -14.63 -14.90
C THR A 531 -28.17 -14.34 -16.41
N PHE A 532 -27.07 -13.76 -16.89
CA PHE A 532 -26.81 -13.53 -18.30
C PHE A 532 -26.66 -14.85 -19.05
N SER A 533 -27.12 -14.90 -20.30
CA SER A 533 -27.01 -16.10 -21.12
C SER A 533 -26.96 -15.76 -22.60
N LYS A 534 -26.12 -16.49 -23.36
CA LYS A 534 -26.01 -16.36 -24.82
C LYS A 534 -27.32 -16.65 -25.56
N ASN A 535 -28.29 -17.30 -24.91
CA ASN A 535 -29.58 -17.63 -25.51
C ASN A 535 -30.57 -16.46 -25.54
N PHE A 536 -30.26 -15.35 -24.86
CA PHE A 536 -31.11 -14.17 -24.80
C PHE A 536 -30.35 -12.96 -25.35
N THR A 537 -31.05 -12.07 -26.06
CA THR A 537 -30.49 -10.79 -26.52
C THR A 537 -30.48 -9.79 -25.36
N ASP A 538 -29.68 -10.08 -24.33
CA ASP A 538 -29.62 -9.33 -23.06
C ASP A 538 -28.83 -8.01 -23.17
N GLN A 539 -28.73 -7.40 -24.35
CA GLN A 539 -27.87 -6.24 -24.62
C GLN A 539 -28.15 -5.00 -23.74
N ASN A 540 -29.28 -4.98 -23.02
CA ASN A 540 -29.64 -3.89 -22.10
C ASN A 540 -30.11 -4.39 -20.71
N GLY A 541 -29.80 -5.63 -20.37
CA GLY A 541 -30.09 -6.21 -19.06
C GLY A 541 -28.98 -5.96 -18.05
N ILE A 542 -29.33 -5.77 -16.78
CA ILE A 542 -28.40 -5.68 -15.66
C ILE A 542 -28.78 -6.65 -14.55
N ILE A 543 -27.77 -7.06 -13.78
CA ILE A 543 -27.96 -7.84 -12.55
C ILE A 543 -27.50 -6.99 -11.38
N ILE A 544 -28.23 -6.98 -10.28
CA ILE A 544 -27.88 -6.19 -9.09
C ILE A 544 -27.74 -7.08 -7.86
N ASN A 545 -27.12 -6.62 -6.78
CA ASN A 545 -27.19 -7.32 -5.49
C ASN A 545 -28.40 -6.88 -4.65
N GLU A 546 -28.69 -7.61 -3.58
CA GLU A 546 -29.78 -7.29 -2.63
C GLU A 546 -29.65 -5.88 -2.06
N GLU A 547 -28.43 -5.41 -1.77
CA GLU A 547 -28.22 -4.05 -1.29
C GLU A 547 -28.59 -2.98 -2.32
N ALA A 548 -28.19 -3.15 -3.58
CA ALA A 548 -28.63 -2.27 -4.66
C ALA A 548 -30.15 -2.30 -4.85
N SER A 549 -30.78 -3.49 -4.74
CA SER A 549 -32.24 -3.63 -4.81
C SER A 549 -32.94 -2.85 -3.69
N ARG A 550 -32.44 -2.97 -2.46
CA ARG A 550 -32.95 -2.26 -1.28
C ARG A 550 -32.81 -0.75 -1.44
N LEU A 551 -31.67 -0.30 -1.96
CA LEU A 551 -31.33 1.11 -2.13
C LEU A 551 -32.14 1.77 -3.27
N LEU A 552 -32.51 0.99 -4.28
CA LEU A 552 -33.50 1.41 -5.28
C LEU A 552 -34.92 1.51 -4.70
N GLY A 553 -35.19 1.02 -3.49
CA GLY A 553 -36.49 1.09 -2.82
C GLY A 553 -37.35 -0.17 -2.97
N PHE A 554 -36.80 -1.29 -3.42
CA PHE A 554 -37.51 -2.57 -3.48
C PHE A 554 -37.40 -3.31 -2.13
N THR A 555 -38.53 -3.80 -1.61
CA THR A 555 -38.56 -4.54 -0.32
C THR A 555 -38.24 -6.01 -0.52
N ASP A 556 -38.75 -6.63 -1.59
CA ASP A 556 -38.42 -8.00 -1.99
C ASP A 556 -37.60 -7.97 -3.30
N PRO A 557 -36.47 -8.71 -3.41
CA PRO A 557 -35.69 -8.85 -4.63
C PRO A 557 -36.51 -9.19 -5.88
N ILE A 558 -37.64 -9.92 -5.75
CA ILE A 558 -38.47 -10.27 -6.90
C ILE A 558 -39.16 -9.04 -7.53
N ASP A 559 -39.45 -8.00 -6.73
CA ASP A 559 -40.13 -6.79 -7.20
C ASP A 559 -39.25 -5.93 -8.12
N ALA A 560 -37.94 -6.10 -8.02
CA ALA A 560 -36.96 -5.43 -8.86
C ALA A 560 -36.93 -6.01 -10.28
N ILE A 561 -37.31 -7.27 -10.46
CA ILE A 561 -37.21 -7.96 -11.76
C ILE A 561 -38.14 -7.32 -12.79
N GLY A 562 -37.61 -7.02 -13.98
CA GLY A 562 -38.32 -6.37 -15.07
C GLY A 562 -38.48 -4.86 -14.92
N LYS A 563 -37.96 -4.26 -13.83
CA LYS A 563 -37.96 -2.81 -13.63
C LYS A 563 -36.81 -2.17 -14.39
N LYS A 564 -37.04 -0.96 -14.89
CA LYS A 564 -36.03 -0.14 -15.54
C LYS A 564 -35.52 0.93 -14.58
N ILE A 565 -34.25 1.24 -14.69
CA ILE A 565 -33.61 2.31 -13.92
C ILE A 565 -33.04 3.37 -14.86
N TYR A 566 -32.99 4.62 -14.42
CA TYR A 566 -32.13 5.59 -15.07
C TYR A 566 -30.67 5.23 -14.81
N TYR A 567 -29.92 5.10 -15.90
CA TYR A 567 -28.52 4.73 -15.89
C TYR A 567 -27.73 5.63 -16.85
N ARG A 568 -26.43 5.38 -16.97
CA ARG A 568 -25.44 6.20 -17.71
C ARG A 568 -25.94 6.69 -19.08
N LYS A 569 -25.56 7.91 -19.47
CA LYS A 569 -25.88 8.51 -20.80
C LYS A 569 -27.38 8.41 -21.16
N ASN A 570 -28.28 8.55 -20.18
CA ASN A 570 -29.73 8.37 -20.32
C ASN A 570 -30.16 6.98 -20.83
N THR A 571 -29.39 5.94 -20.56
CA THR A 571 -29.81 4.56 -20.80
C THR A 571 -30.82 4.13 -19.74
N THR A 572 -31.68 3.17 -20.11
CA THR A 572 -32.72 2.64 -19.22
C THR A 572 -32.68 1.10 -19.18
N PRO A 573 -31.61 0.51 -18.62
CA PRO A 573 -31.47 -0.93 -18.57
C PRO A 573 -32.54 -1.57 -17.67
N GLU A 574 -32.85 -2.82 -17.95
CA GLU A 574 -33.82 -3.63 -17.22
C GLU A 574 -33.11 -4.55 -16.23
N ILE A 575 -33.60 -4.62 -14.99
CA ILE A 575 -33.09 -5.53 -13.98
C ILE A 575 -33.60 -6.94 -14.30
N ILE A 576 -32.69 -7.83 -14.71
CA ILE A 576 -33.02 -9.22 -15.08
C ILE A 576 -32.73 -10.23 -13.97
N GLY A 577 -31.97 -9.84 -12.95
CA GLY A 577 -31.60 -10.70 -11.83
C GLY A 577 -31.15 -9.92 -10.61
N VAL A 578 -31.35 -10.53 -9.44
CA VAL A 578 -30.81 -10.06 -8.16
C VAL A 578 -29.98 -11.19 -7.55
N VAL A 579 -28.72 -10.92 -7.22
CA VAL A 579 -27.84 -11.84 -6.48
C VAL A 579 -27.89 -11.55 -4.99
N LYS A 580 -27.65 -12.58 -4.17
CA LYS A 580 -27.47 -12.41 -2.73
C LYS A 580 -26.32 -11.45 -2.44
N ASN A 581 -26.43 -10.73 -1.33
CA ASN A 581 -25.31 -9.94 -0.84
C ASN A 581 -24.09 -10.84 -0.57
N PHE A 582 -22.94 -10.31 -0.95
CA PHE A 582 -21.66 -10.96 -0.84
C PHE A 582 -20.61 -9.94 -0.43
N GLN A 583 -19.52 -10.43 0.16
CA GLN A 583 -18.52 -9.59 0.78
C GLN A 583 -17.50 -9.12 -0.28
N LEU A 584 -17.76 -7.95 -0.89
CA LEU A 584 -16.90 -7.37 -1.94
C LEU A 584 -15.57 -6.82 -1.37
N PHE A 585 -15.63 -6.21 -0.18
CA PHE A 585 -14.48 -5.65 0.56
C PHE A 585 -14.25 -6.38 1.88
N GLY A 586 -13.26 -6.01 2.70
CA GLY A 586 -13.04 -6.66 4.00
C GLY A 586 -14.29 -6.67 4.90
N LEU A 587 -14.39 -7.67 5.79
CA LEU A 587 -15.55 -7.93 6.67
C LEU A 587 -15.97 -6.75 7.58
N GLN A 588 -15.09 -5.77 7.74
CA GLN A 588 -15.36 -4.52 8.46
C GLN A 588 -16.26 -3.55 7.70
N LYS A 589 -16.42 -3.72 6.38
CA LYS A 589 -17.30 -2.90 5.52
C LYS A 589 -18.66 -3.58 5.33
N GLN A 590 -19.69 -2.76 5.29
CA GLN A 590 -21.04 -3.20 4.91
C GLN A 590 -21.08 -3.63 3.44
N TYR A 591 -22.15 -4.31 3.04
CA TYR A 591 -22.39 -4.63 1.64
C TYR A 591 -22.58 -3.34 0.84
N GLU A 592 -21.96 -3.29 -0.35
CA GLU A 592 -22.01 -2.12 -1.22
C GLU A 592 -23.00 -2.38 -2.36
N PRO A 593 -23.77 -1.38 -2.79
CA PRO A 593 -24.71 -1.53 -3.90
C PRO A 593 -23.94 -1.70 -5.22
N LEU A 594 -24.09 -2.86 -5.86
CA LEU A 594 -23.34 -3.24 -7.07
C LEU A 594 -24.25 -3.62 -8.22
N ILE A 595 -23.91 -3.13 -9.41
CA ILE A 595 -24.53 -3.46 -10.68
C ILE A 595 -23.54 -4.26 -11.55
N PHE A 596 -23.96 -5.42 -12.03
CA PHE A 596 -23.23 -6.19 -13.03
C PHE A 596 -23.84 -5.96 -14.41
N GLU A 597 -22.97 -5.58 -15.34
CA GLU A 597 -23.23 -5.43 -16.75
C GLU A 597 -22.69 -6.64 -17.53
N LEU A 598 -23.36 -6.97 -18.63
CA LEU A 598 -22.81 -7.94 -19.58
C LEU A 598 -21.71 -7.25 -20.40
N GLY A 599 -20.48 -7.74 -20.26
CA GLY A 599 -19.39 -7.46 -21.19
C GLY A 599 -19.17 -8.70 -22.06
N GLU A 600 -19.23 -8.57 -23.38
CA GLU A 600 -18.91 -9.70 -24.27
C GLU A 600 -17.46 -10.16 -24.04
N ASN A 601 -16.52 -9.22 -23.84
CA ASN A 601 -15.23 -9.46 -23.18
C ASN A 601 -14.84 -8.26 -22.30
N PRO A 602 -15.11 -8.31 -20.98
CA PRO A 602 -14.69 -7.26 -20.05
C PRO A 602 -13.16 -7.22 -19.98
N ASN A 603 -12.57 -6.15 -20.54
CA ASN A 603 -11.14 -5.95 -20.80
C ASN A 603 -10.25 -5.84 -19.54
N GLN A 604 -10.15 -6.89 -18.73
CA GLN A 604 -9.15 -6.87 -17.65
C GLN A 604 -8.66 -8.24 -17.18
N PHE A 605 -9.56 -9.12 -16.75
CA PHE A 605 -9.14 -10.35 -16.05
C PHE A 605 -9.83 -11.60 -16.58
N LEU A 606 -9.03 -12.66 -16.73
CA LEU A 606 -9.49 -14.02 -16.96
C LEU A 606 -9.38 -14.82 -15.66
N TYR A 607 -10.44 -15.55 -15.35
CA TYR A 607 -10.56 -16.37 -14.16
C TYR A 607 -10.55 -17.84 -14.55
N LEU A 608 -9.63 -18.60 -13.97
CA LEU A 608 -9.46 -20.02 -14.23
C LEU A 608 -9.64 -20.80 -12.93
N THR A 609 -10.63 -21.67 -12.87
CA THR A 609 -10.69 -22.68 -11.78
C THR A 609 -9.78 -23.83 -12.16
N VAL A 610 -8.80 -24.15 -11.31
CA VAL A 610 -7.86 -25.25 -11.49
C VAL A 610 -8.39 -26.50 -10.78
N LYS A 611 -8.31 -27.67 -11.42
CA LYS A 611 -8.79 -28.92 -10.81
C LYS A 611 -7.83 -29.51 -9.79
N ASP A 612 -6.52 -29.29 -9.99
CA ASP A 612 -5.46 -29.67 -9.06
C ASP A 612 -4.47 -28.49 -8.93
N SER A 613 -4.54 -27.77 -7.81
CA SER A 613 -3.74 -26.57 -7.58
C SER A 613 -2.26 -26.88 -7.36
N ASP A 614 -1.93 -28.04 -6.79
CA ASP A 614 -0.59 -28.32 -6.28
C ASP A 614 0.37 -28.68 -7.43
N GLU A 615 -0.13 -29.42 -8.43
CA GLU A 615 0.64 -29.78 -9.63
C GLU A 615 0.88 -28.56 -10.54
N MET A 616 -0.13 -27.70 -10.71
CA MET A 616 -0.03 -26.52 -11.58
C MET A 616 0.81 -25.39 -10.97
N LEU A 617 0.77 -25.19 -9.65
CA LEU A 617 1.63 -24.22 -8.96
C LEU A 617 3.10 -24.63 -8.98
N ALA A 618 3.38 -25.94 -8.91
CA ALA A 618 4.75 -26.45 -9.06
C ALA A 618 5.32 -26.12 -10.45
N ASP A 619 4.54 -26.33 -11.51
CA ASP A 619 4.97 -26.02 -12.89
C ASP A 619 5.15 -24.51 -13.13
N LEU A 620 4.30 -23.66 -12.56
CA LEU A 620 4.40 -22.19 -12.69
C LEU A 620 5.56 -21.58 -11.89
N SER A 621 6.05 -22.25 -10.84
CA SER A 621 7.16 -21.76 -10.01
C SER A 621 8.55 -21.99 -10.62
N VAL A 622 8.62 -22.76 -11.71
CA VAL A 622 9.86 -23.18 -12.38
C VAL A 622 10.13 -22.37 -13.66
N SER A 623 9.17 -21.57 -14.13
CA SER A 623 9.29 -20.63 -15.26
C SER A 623 9.44 -19.20 -14.76
#